data_AF-A0A3D8PA05-F1
#
_entry.id   AF-A0A3D8PA05-F1
#
_cell.length_a   1.000
_cell.length_b   1.000
_cell.length_c   1.000
_cell.angle_alpha   90.00
_cell.angle_beta   90.00
_cell.angle_gamma   90.00
#
_symmetry.space_group_name_H-M   'P 1'
#
loop_
_entity.id
_entity.type
_entity.pdbx_description
1 polymer ?
#
loop_
_entity_poly.entity_id
_entity_poly.type
_entity_poly.pdbx_seq_one_letter_code
_entity_poly.pdbx_strand_id
1 'polypeptide(L)'
;MRIGYLVNTYPRPSHSFIRREIAALENHGVEIHRLAMRGDAGALSDPADLAEHARTERVLEAGARRLLADLARQGAARPAALA
;
A
#
# COMPACT_ATOMS: atom_id res chain seq x y z
N MET A 1 -17.96 -2.56 -2.69
CA MET A 1 -17.11 -3.42 -1.85
C MET A 1 -15.67 -3.00 -2.10
N ARG A 2 -14.83 -2.87 -1.06
CA ARG A 2 -13.43 -2.43 -1.18
C ARG A 2 -12.50 -3.49 -0.62
N ILE A 3 -11.44 -3.83 -1.36
CA ILE A 3 -10.46 -4.85 -0.97
C ILE A 3 -9.11 -4.17 -0.76
N GLY A 4 -8.48 -4.45 0.38
CA GLY A 4 -7.12 -4.00 0.70
C GLY A 4 -6.09 -5.07 0.40
N TYR A 5 -5.13 -4.77 -0.47
CA TYR A 5 -3.95 -5.60 -0.69
C TYR A 5 -2.81 -5.09 0.20
N LEU A 6 -2.41 -5.89 1.19
CA LEU A 6 -1.31 -5.57 2.09
C LEU A 6 -0.11 -6.47 1.82
N VAL A 7 1.01 -5.87 1.45
CA VAL A 7 2.28 -6.59 1.20
C VAL A 7 3.42 -5.85 1.87
N ASN A 8 4.47 -6.54 2.33
CA ASN A 8 5.60 -5.84 2.96
C ASN A 8 6.32 -4.92 1.96
N THR A 9 6.78 -5.45 0.82
CA THR A 9 7.44 -4.68 -0.24
C THR A 9 6.70 -4.89 -1.55
N TYR A 10 6.23 -3.82 -2.18
CA TYR A 10 5.47 -3.91 -3.42
C TYR A 10 5.59 -2.64 -4.29
N PRO A 11 5.55 -2.78 -5.63
CA PRO A 11 5.67 -4.01 -6.42
C PRO A 11 7.12 -4.53 -6.49
N ARG A 12 7.28 -5.76 -6.98
CA ARG A 12 8.56 -6.38 -7.35
C ARG A 12 8.38 -7.09 -8.70
N PRO A 13 9.44 -7.31 -9.51
CA PRO A 13 9.30 -7.98 -10.81
C PRO A 13 8.66 -9.39 -10.72
N SER A 14 8.86 -10.09 -9.62
CA SER A 14 8.24 -11.41 -9.36
C SER A 14 6.75 -11.34 -8.96
N HIS A 15 6.19 -10.13 -8.74
CA HIS A 15 4.80 -9.93 -8.28
C HIS A 15 3.80 -9.70 -9.44
N SER A 16 4.14 -10.14 -10.65
CA SER A 16 3.26 -10.01 -11.83
C SER A 16 1.90 -10.70 -11.66
N PHE A 17 1.80 -11.75 -10.82
CA PHE A 17 0.53 -12.37 -10.44
C PHE A 17 -0.39 -11.38 -9.70
N ILE A 18 0.10 -10.73 -8.65
CA ILE A 18 -0.67 -9.78 -7.83
C ILE A 18 -1.16 -8.63 -8.71
N ARG A 19 -0.27 -8.08 -9.55
CA ARG A 19 -0.61 -6.98 -10.47
C ARG A 19 -1.73 -7.37 -11.45
N ARG A 20 -1.66 -8.58 -12.02
CA ARG A 20 -2.68 -9.09 -12.95
C ARG A 20 -4.01 -9.34 -12.26
N GLU A 21 -3.99 -9.90 -11.05
CA GLU A 21 -5.19 -10.13 -10.25
C GLU A 21 -5.88 -8.81 -9.89
N ILE A 22 -5.11 -7.83 -9.38
CA ILE A 22 -5.61 -6.49 -9.08
C ILE A 22 -6.26 -5.86 -10.32
N ALA A 23 -5.58 -5.89 -11.48
CA ALA A 23 -6.13 -5.34 -12.71
C ALA A 23 -7.43 -6.03 -13.14
N ALA A 24 -7.51 -7.37 -12.99
CA ALA A 24 -8.73 -8.12 -13.28
C ALA A 24 -9.87 -7.72 -12.32
N LEU A 25 -9.61 -7.56 -11.03
CA LEU A 25 -10.60 -7.13 -10.04
C LEU A 25 -11.08 -5.70 -10.30
N GLU A 26 -10.17 -4.77 -10.62
CA GLU A 26 -10.53 -3.39 -10.99
C GLU A 26 -11.40 -3.36 -12.24
N ASN A 27 -11.11 -4.20 -13.25
CA ASN A 27 -11.93 -4.33 -14.45
C ASN A 27 -13.34 -4.88 -14.16
N HIS A 28 -13.53 -5.62 -13.06
CA HIS A 28 -14.84 -6.06 -12.59
C HIS A 28 -15.53 -5.03 -11.66
N GLY A 29 -14.98 -3.82 -11.54
CA GLY A 29 -15.55 -2.75 -10.73
C GLY A 29 -15.27 -2.85 -9.24
N VAL A 30 -14.32 -3.70 -8.82
CA VAL A 30 -13.91 -3.78 -7.41
C VAL A 30 -12.94 -2.64 -7.08
N GLU A 31 -13.21 -1.92 -5.99
CA GLU A 31 -12.30 -0.89 -5.51
C GLU A 31 -11.11 -1.55 -4.78
N ILE A 32 -9.91 -1.37 -5.33
CA ILE A 32 -8.68 -1.92 -4.77
C ILE A 32 -7.85 -0.83 -4.11
N HIS A 33 -7.47 -1.07 -2.84
CA HIS A 33 -6.53 -0.23 -2.13
C HIS A 33 -5.22 -0.99 -1.89
N ARG A 34 -4.11 -0.42 -2.32
CA ARG A 34 -2.78 -1.05 -2.33
C ARG A 34 -1.95 -0.48 -1.21
N LEU A 35 -1.60 -1.30 -0.25
CA LEU A 35 -0.81 -0.95 0.92
C LEU A 35 0.49 -1.74 0.91
N ALA A 36 1.61 -1.02 0.93
CA ALA A 36 2.92 -1.58 1.13
C ALA A 36 3.61 -0.95 2.33
N MET A 37 4.45 -1.70 3.04
CA MET A 37 5.31 -1.08 4.04
C MET A 37 6.42 -0.28 3.36
N ARG A 38 7.00 -0.81 2.29
CA ARG A 38 8.11 -0.22 1.55
C ARG A 38 7.94 -0.39 0.04
N GLY A 39 8.55 0.52 -0.71
CA GLY A 39 8.76 0.40 -2.15
C GLY A 39 10.17 -0.08 -2.48
N ASP A 40 10.37 -0.53 -3.72
CA ASP A 40 11.68 -0.89 -4.26
C ASP A 40 11.83 -0.39 -5.70
N ALA A 41 11.67 0.92 -5.90
CA ALA A 41 11.61 1.53 -7.24
C ALA A 41 12.87 1.25 -8.09
N GLY A 42 14.04 1.15 -7.44
CA GLY A 42 15.31 0.85 -8.12
C GLY A 42 15.40 -0.56 -8.70
N ALA A 43 14.56 -1.48 -8.24
CA ALA A 43 14.46 -2.84 -8.78
C ALA A 43 13.44 -2.97 -9.92
N LEU A 44 12.73 -1.89 -10.28
CA LEU A 44 11.67 -1.90 -11.29
C LEU A 44 12.17 -1.30 -12.60
N SER A 45 12.03 -2.05 -13.69
CA SER A 45 12.30 -1.57 -15.06
C SER A 45 11.09 -1.65 -15.98
N ASP A 46 10.13 -2.52 -15.66
CA ASP A 46 8.91 -2.69 -16.44
C ASP A 46 7.95 -1.49 -16.23
N PRO A 47 7.44 -0.87 -17.30
CA PRO A 47 6.54 0.28 -17.18
C PRO A 47 5.27 0.00 -16.36
N ALA A 48 4.72 -1.23 -16.42
CA ALA A 48 3.53 -1.57 -15.65
C ALA A 48 3.85 -1.75 -14.16
N ASP A 49 5.06 -2.19 -13.79
CA ASP A 49 5.50 -2.20 -12.40
C ASP A 49 5.71 -0.78 -11.86
N LEU A 50 6.25 0.13 -12.67
CA LEU A 50 6.39 1.55 -12.30
C LEU A 50 5.03 2.23 -12.09
N ALA A 51 4.07 1.96 -12.98
CA ALA A 51 2.71 2.46 -12.84
C ALA A 51 2.02 1.89 -11.58
N GLU A 52 2.20 0.60 -11.31
CA GLU A 52 1.68 -0.03 -10.11
C GLU A 52 2.31 0.53 -8.83
N HIS A 53 3.61 0.78 -8.88
CA HIS A 53 4.36 1.43 -7.80
C HIS A 53 3.79 2.81 -7.49
N ALA A 54 3.49 3.63 -8.50
CA ALA A 54 2.89 4.96 -8.30
C ALA A 54 1.49 4.90 -7.65
N ARG A 55 0.72 3.83 -7.87
CA ARG A 55 -0.62 3.63 -7.28
C ARG A 55 -0.60 3.01 -5.88
N THR A 56 0.56 2.56 -5.41
CA THR A 56 0.70 1.86 -4.14
C THR A 56 1.01 2.84 -3.01
N GLU A 57 0.17 2.86 -1.98
CA GLU A 57 0.44 3.61 -0.75
C GLU A 57 1.55 2.92 0.04
N ARG A 58 2.57 3.69 0.43
CA ARG A 58 3.74 3.19 1.16
C ARG A 58 3.79 3.76 2.56
N VAL A 59 3.48 2.93 3.55
CA VAL A 59 3.28 3.34 4.94
C VAL A 59 4.54 3.97 5.53
N LEU A 60 5.72 3.37 5.31
CA LEU A 60 6.95 3.88 5.92
C LEU A 60 7.51 5.12 5.21
N GLU A 61 7.05 5.45 4.00
CA GLU A 61 7.43 6.69 3.32
C GLU A 61 6.75 7.93 3.91
N ALA A 62 5.69 7.75 4.70
CA ALA A 62 5.12 8.85 5.50
C ALA A 62 6.12 9.41 6.53
N GLY A 63 7.10 8.60 6.94
CA GLY A 63 8.15 8.97 7.88
C GLY A 63 7.72 8.90 9.35
N ALA A 64 8.69 8.66 10.24
CA ALA A 64 8.44 8.44 11.68
C ALA A 64 7.67 9.57 12.35
N ARG A 65 7.95 10.84 11.99
CA ARG A 65 7.25 12.01 12.57
C ARG A 65 5.75 11.96 12.32
N ARG A 66 5.34 11.65 11.09
CA ARG A 66 3.92 11.58 10.73
C ARG A 66 3.24 10.40 11.40
N LEU A 67 3.89 9.23 11.37
CA LEU A 67 3.37 8.02 12.03
C LEU A 67 3.17 8.22 13.54
N LEU A 68 4.12 8.88 14.23
CA LEU A 68 3.98 9.21 15.65
C LEU A 68 2.85 10.23 15.91
N ALA A 69 2.72 11.25 15.07
CA ALA A 69 1.64 12.22 15.19
C ALA A 69 0.26 11.58 14.98
N ASP A 70 0.14 10.66 14.03
CA ASP A 70 -1.09 9.91 13.78
C ASP A 70 -1.41 8.97 14.93
N LEU A 71 -0.41 8.28 15.50
CA LEU A 71 -0.56 7.47 16.70
C LEU A 71 -1.04 8.29 17.90
N ALA A 72 -0.40 9.43 18.18
CA ALA A 72 -0.78 10.31 19.28
C ALA A 72 -2.22 10.83 19.12
N ARG A 73 -2.60 11.22 17.89
CA ARG A 73 -3.97 11.66 17.57
C ARG A 73 -4.99 10.56 17.81
N GLN A 74 -4.72 9.33 17.34
CA GLN A 74 -5.63 8.20 17.56
C GLN A 74 -5.74 7.86 19.04
N GLY A 75 -4.64 7.92 19.79
CA GLY A 75 -4.66 7.72 21.23
C GLY A 75 -5.47 8.74 21.99
N ALA A 76 -5.38 10.01 21.62
CA ALA A 76 -6.19 11.07 22.21
C ALA A 76 -7.69 10.93 21.86
N ALA A 77 -8.00 10.52 20.62
CA ALA A 77 -9.37 10.38 20.16
C ALA A 77 -10.07 9.10 20.65
N ARG A 78 -9.31 8.02 20.90
CA ARG A 78 -9.81 6.69 21.29
C ARG A 78 -8.90 6.02 22.33
N PRO A 79 -8.87 6.53 23.57
CA PRO A 79 -7.95 6.03 24.60
C PRO A 79 -8.18 4.55 24.94
N ALA A 80 -9.43 4.07 24.90
CA ALA A 80 -9.76 2.66 25.16
C ALA A 80 -9.26 1.68 24.07
N ALA A 81 -8.83 2.17 22.90
CA ALA A 81 -8.25 1.34 21.84
C ALA A 81 -6.73 1.13 22.00
N LEU A 82 -6.10 1.84 22.94
CA LEU A 82 -4.68 1.70 23.28
C LEU A 82 -4.44 0.96 24.60
N ALA A 83 -5.51 0.64 25.35
CA ALA A 83 -5.45 -0.11 26.61
C ALA A 83 -5.65 -1.60 26.35
#